data_AF-A0A354U453-F1
#
_entry.id   AF-A0A354U453-F1
#
_cell.length_a   1.000
_cell.length_b   1.000
_cell.length_c   1.000
_cell.angle_alpha   90.00
_cell.angle_beta   90.00
_cell.angle_gamma   90.00
#
_symmetry.space_group_name_H-M   'P 1'
#
loop_
_entity.id
_entity.type
_entity.pdbx_description
1 polymer ?
#
loop_
_entity_poly.entity_id
_entity_poly.type
_entity_poly.pdbx_seq_one_letter_code
_entity_poly.pdbx_strand_id
1 'polypeptide(L)'
;MSARFIQPGRTIDYTPSAAVKAGDVVIIGELVGIAPRDIEAGMLGAVDLEGVFEFPKDTKAISAGAKVYWSGTAATADANDGSTGSPTAYTQIGHAVAAALAGDGVVRVKIG
;
A
#
# COMPACT_ATOMS: atom_id res chain seq x y z
N MET A 1 -5.86 -19.17 27.15
CA MET A 1 -4.79 -18.98 26.16
C MET A 1 -4.47 -17.49 26.17
N SER A 2 -3.29 -17.11 26.64
CA SER A 2 -2.92 -15.70 26.84
C SER A 2 -2.20 -15.19 25.60
N ALA A 3 -2.54 -13.99 25.12
CA ALA A 3 -1.79 -13.35 24.05
C ALA A 3 -0.37 -13.00 24.54
N ARG A 4 0.65 -13.35 23.75
CA ARG A 4 2.05 -12.98 24.01
C ARG A 4 2.41 -11.84 23.07
N PHE A 5 2.90 -10.73 23.63
CA PHE A 5 3.47 -9.65 22.83
C PHE A 5 4.71 -10.17 22.08
N ILE A 6 4.70 -10.03 20.76
CA ILE A 6 5.83 -10.42 19.89
C ILE A 6 6.66 -9.19 19.56
N GLN A 7 6.03 -8.18 18.96
CA GLN A 7 6.68 -6.94 18.55
C GLN A 7 5.63 -5.84 18.29
N PRO A 8 6.06 -4.56 18.21
CA PRO A 8 5.21 -3.48 17.72
C PRO A 8 4.74 -3.76 16.29
N GLY A 9 3.45 -3.60 15.99
CA GLY A 9 2.86 -3.90 14.67
C GLY A 9 3.23 -2.93 13.54
N ARG A 10 4.12 -1.96 13.79
CA ARG A 10 4.56 -0.97 12.79
C ARG A 10 5.33 -1.61 11.65
N THR A 11 6.15 -2.60 11.97
CA THR A 11 6.97 -3.33 11.01
C THR A 11 6.82 -4.80 11.31
N ILE A 12 6.58 -5.61 10.28
CA ILE A 12 6.48 -7.06 10.43
C ILE A 12 7.54 -7.76 9.59
N ASP A 13 7.98 -8.91 10.07
CA ASP A 13 8.83 -9.80 9.29
C ASP A 13 7.98 -10.48 8.21
N TYR A 14 8.42 -10.36 6.97
CA TYR A 14 7.76 -10.94 5.81
C TYR A 14 8.78 -11.58 4.89
N THR A 15 8.47 -12.79 4.44
CA THR A 15 9.27 -13.53 3.46
C THR A 15 8.51 -13.53 2.13
N PRO A 16 8.90 -12.71 1.15
CA PRO A 16 8.20 -12.67 -0.12
C PRO A 16 8.56 -13.88 -0.98
N SER A 17 7.61 -14.33 -1.81
CA SER A 17 7.84 -15.39 -2.80
C SER A 17 8.62 -14.91 -4.03
N ALA A 18 8.56 -13.61 -4.33
CA ALA A 18 9.31 -12.94 -5.38
C ALA A 18 10.20 -11.83 -4.78
N ALA A 19 11.22 -11.37 -5.51
CA ALA A 19 12.03 -10.25 -5.03
C ALA A 19 11.17 -8.97 -4.95
N VAL A 20 11.23 -8.30 -3.81
CA VAL A 20 10.53 -7.04 -3.52
C VAL A 20 11.58 -5.95 -3.38
N LYS A 21 11.41 -4.83 -4.07
CA LYS A 21 12.34 -3.70 -3.97
C LYS A 21 11.94 -2.73 -2.87
N ALA A 22 12.88 -1.91 -2.42
CA ALA A 22 12.61 -0.80 -1.54
C ALA A 22 11.56 0.13 -2.17
N GLY A 23 10.49 0.43 -1.43
CA GLY A 23 9.36 1.23 -1.87
C GLY A 23 8.23 0.43 -2.52
N ASP A 24 8.41 -0.87 -2.78
CA ASP A 24 7.34 -1.69 -3.35
C ASP A 24 6.23 -1.94 -2.32
N VAL A 25 5.01 -1.95 -2.84
CA VAL A 25 3.78 -2.22 -2.08
C VAL A 25 3.65 -3.73 -1.90
N VAL A 26 3.67 -4.16 -0.65
CA VAL A 26 3.51 -5.55 -0.26
C VAL A 26 2.11 -5.73 0.32
N ILE A 27 1.35 -6.64 -0.29
CA ILE A 27 -0.01 -6.97 0.14
C ILE A 27 0.00 -8.38 0.73
N ILE A 28 -0.32 -8.49 2.01
CA ILE A 28 -0.40 -9.75 2.77
C ILE A 28 -1.86 -9.95 3.19
N GLY A 29 -2.65 -10.55 2.30
CA GLY A 29 -4.10 -10.65 2.49
C GLY A 29 -4.74 -9.27 2.47
N GLU A 30 -5.24 -8.81 3.61
CA GLU A 30 -5.80 -7.46 3.79
C GLU A 30 -4.79 -6.46 4.37
N LEU A 31 -3.61 -6.91 4.81
CA LEU A 31 -2.57 -6.04 5.32
C LEU A 31 -1.76 -5.48 4.16
N VAL A 32 -1.63 -4.16 4.11
CA VAL A 32 -0.78 -3.48 3.16
C VAL A 32 0.40 -2.88 3.90
N GLY A 33 1.59 -3.12 3.39
CA GLY A 33 2.79 -2.43 3.84
C GLY A 33 3.73 -2.09 2.71
N ILE A 34 4.81 -1.40 3.06
CA ILE A 34 5.85 -1.01 2.12
C ILE A 34 7.18 -1.61 2.58
N ALA A 35 7.94 -2.16 1.64
CA ALA A 35 9.28 -2.65 1.93
C ALA A 35 10.24 -1.44 2.07
N PRO A 36 10.86 -1.20 3.25
CA PRO A 36 11.83 -0.12 3.43
C PRO A 36 13.19 -0.43 2.79
N ARG A 37 13.43 -1.68 2.39
CA ARG A 37 14.67 -2.17 1.78
C ARG A 37 14.35 -3.23 0.74
N ASP A 38 15.32 -3.53 -0.12
CA ASP A 38 15.25 -4.67 -1.02
C ASP A 38 15.21 -5.99 -0.21
N ILE A 39 14.30 -6.88 -0.61
CA ILE A 39 14.10 -8.21 -0.04
C ILE A 39 14.17 -9.21 -1.19
N GLU A 40 15.17 -10.09 -1.16
CA GLU A 40 15.27 -11.17 -2.13
C GLU A 40 14.16 -12.21 -1.94
N ALA A 41 13.80 -12.90 -3.02
CA ALA A 41 12.81 -13.97 -2.96
C ALA A 41 13.25 -15.06 -1.96
N GLY A 42 12.36 -15.44 -1.04
CA GLY A 42 12.62 -16.48 -0.04
C GLY A 42 13.50 -16.05 1.14
N MET A 43 13.92 -14.78 1.21
CA MET A 43 14.67 -14.23 2.34
C MET A 43 13.75 -13.50 3.31
N LEU A 44 14.10 -13.52 4.60
CA LEU A 44 13.40 -12.74 5.62
C LEU A 44 13.66 -11.25 5.39
N GLY A 45 12.61 -10.50 5.14
CA GLY A 45 12.62 -9.04 5.07
C GLY A 45 11.70 -8.41 6.10
N ALA A 46 11.74 -7.09 6.17
CA ALA A 46 10.88 -6.29 7.02
C ALA A 46 9.92 -5.48 6.13
N VAL A 47 8.67 -5.32 6.54
CA VAL A 47 7.66 -4.53 5.82
C VAL A 47 6.99 -3.59 6.82
N ASP A 48 6.97 -2.30 6.49
CA ASP A 48 6.31 -1.28 7.30
C ASP A 48 4.81 -1.27 6.97
N LEU A 49 3.98 -1.59 7.96
CA LEU A 49 2.51 -1.58 7.87
C LEU A 49 1.91 -0.23 8.26
N GLU A 50 2.67 0.63 8.94
CA GLU A 50 2.21 1.94 9.40
C GLU A 50 3.19 3.03 9.00
N GLY A 51 2.68 4.11 8.40
CA GLY A 51 3.48 5.28 8.03
C GLY A 51 2.80 6.16 6.99
N VAL A 52 3.47 7.24 6.60
CA VAL A 52 3.05 8.09 5.47
C VAL A 52 4.08 7.92 4.36
N PHE A 53 3.60 7.47 3.20
CA PHE A 53 4.44 7.19 2.05
C PHE A 53 3.94 7.92 0.81
N GLU A 54 4.88 8.24 -0.09
CA GLU A 54 4.57 8.83 -1.39
C GLU A 54 4.38 7.72 -2.41
N PHE A 55 3.18 7.66 -2.99
CA PHE A 55 2.84 6.71 -4.06
C PHE A 55 2.70 7.45 -5.38
N PRO A 56 3.16 6.87 -6.50
CA PRO A 56 2.79 7.38 -7.82
C PRO A 56 1.27 7.28 -7.96
N LYS A 57 0.62 8.34 -8.44
CA LYS A 57 -0.84 8.35 -8.61
C LYS A 57 -1.25 8.28 -10.07
N ASP A 58 -2.47 7.80 -10.30
CA ASP A 58 -3.11 7.93 -11.59
C ASP A 58 -3.54 9.39 -11.85
N THR A 59 -4.02 9.67 -13.05
CA THR A 59 -4.50 10.99 -13.52
C THR A 59 -5.62 11.60 -12.69
N LYS A 60 -6.29 10.81 -11.85
CA LYS A 60 -7.38 11.28 -10.99
C LYS A 60 -6.87 12.17 -9.85
N ALA A 61 -7.71 13.14 -9.48
CA ALA A 61 -7.48 13.95 -8.29
C ALA A 61 -7.93 13.18 -7.04
N ILE A 62 -7.15 13.26 -5.97
CA ILE A 62 -7.42 12.60 -4.70
C ILE A 62 -7.49 13.70 -3.64
N SER A 63 -8.63 13.84 -2.96
CA SER A 63 -8.76 14.82 -1.88
C SER A 63 -8.05 14.34 -0.60
N ALA A 64 -7.63 15.28 0.25
CA ALA A 64 -7.09 14.95 1.56
C ALA A 64 -8.14 14.17 2.38
N GLY A 65 -7.73 13.09 3.04
CA GLY A 65 -8.57 12.18 3.81
C GLY A 65 -9.34 11.15 2.98
N ALA A 66 -9.32 11.24 1.65
CA ALA A 66 -9.98 10.25 0.79
C ALA A 66 -9.35 8.88 0.95
N LYS A 67 -10.18 7.84 0.79
CA LYS A 67 -9.69 6.46 0.68
C LYS A 67 -8.87 6.34 -0.60
N VAL A 68 -7.70 5.74 -0.46
CA VAL A 68 -6.80 5.47 -1.58
C VAL A 68 -6.66 3.97 -1.72
N TYR A 69 -6.71 3.53 -2.97
CA TYR A 69 -6.60 2.15 -3.41
C TYR A 69 -5.37 1.98 -4.29
N TRP A 70 -4.83 0.77 -4.31
CA TRP A 70 -3.70 0.41 -5.15
C TRP A 70 -4.18 -0.44 -6.32
N SER A 71 -3.92 0.05 -7.53
CA SER A 71 -4.26 -0.65 -8.78
C SER A 71 -3.27 -1.75 -9.16
N GLY A 72 -2.17 -1.90 -8.41
CA GLY A 72 -1.01 -2.71 -8.77
C GLY A 72 0.16 -1.88 -9.33
N THR A 73 -0.14 -0.70 -9.90
CA THR A 73 0.87 0.18 -10.52
C THR A 73 0.83 1.61 -10.00
N ALA A 74 -0.34 2.10 -9.61
CA ALA A 74 -0.54 3.45 -9.12
C ALA A 74 -1.61 3.52 -8.02
N ALA A 75 -1.50 4.56 -7.20
CA ALA A 75 -2.53 4.94 -6.27
C ALA A 75 -3.72 5.60 -7.00
N THR A 76 -4.93 5.14 -6.68
CA THR A 76 -6.18 5.63 -7.27
C THR A 76 -7.25 5.85 -6.19
N ALA A 77 -8.23 6.70 -6.51
CA ALA A 77 -9.43 6.87 -5.68
C ALA A 77 -10.53 5.83 -6.00
N ASP A 78 -10.38 5.05 -7.08
CA ASP A 78 -11.36 4.05 -7.46
C ASP A 78 -11.18 2.77 -6.64
N ALA A 79 -12.30 2.17 -6.23
CA ALA A 79 -12.27 0.88 -5.53
C ALA A 79 -12.07 -0.33 -6.46
N ASN A 80 -12.11 -0.14 -7.78
CA ASN A 80 -11.96 -1.19 -8.77
C ASN A 80 -11.50 -0.66 -10.14
N ASP A 81 -11.24 -1.58 -11.06
CA ASP A 81 -10.86 -1.32 -12.47
C ASP A 81 -11.94 -0.70 -13.37
N GLY A 82 -13.11 -0.38 -12.83
CA GLY A 82 -14.22 0.22 -13.58
C GLY A 82 -14.96 -0.76 -14.51
N SER A 83 -14.69 -2.07 -14.46
CA SER A 83 -15.39 -3.07 -15.26
C SER A 83 -16.82 -3.32 -14.75
N THR A 84 -17.79 -3.40 -15.68
CA THR A 84 -19.21 -3.58 -15.35
C THR A 84 -19.64 -5.04 -15.23
N GLY A 85 -18.90 -5.98 -15.82
CA GLY A 85 -19.25 -7.41 -15.85
C GLY A 85 -18.58 -8.25 -14.76
N SER A 86 -17.40 -7.83 -14.29
CA SER A 86 -16.64 -8.44 -13.19
C SER A 86 -15.55 -7.47 -12.76
N PRO A 87 -15.84 -6.51 -11.88
CA PRO A 87 -14.86 -5.52 -11.43
C PRO A 87 -13.73 -6.19 -10.64
N THR A 88 -12.49 -5.90 -11.00
CA THR A 88 -11.32 -6.26 -10.18
C THR A 88 -11.22 -5.26 -9.05
N ALA A 89 -11.53 -5.70 -7.83
CA ALA A 89 -11.41 -4.86 -6.64
C ALA A 89 -9.94 -4.51 -6.37
N TYR A 90 -9.67 -3.23 -6.15
CA TYR A 90 -8.37 -2.74 -5.76
C TYR A 90 -8.19 -2.81 -4.25
N THR A 91 -6.97 -3.07 -3.82
CA THR A 91 -6.66 -3.16 -2.38
C THR A 91 -6.62 -1.77 -1.79
N GLN A 92 -7.40 -1.53 -0.74
CA GLN A 92 -7.33 -0.27 0.00
C GLN A 92 -5.98 -0.19 0.71
N ILE A 93 -5.21 0.85 0.44
CA ILE A 93 -3.89 1.05 1.06
C ILE A 93 -3.97 2.02 2.24
N GLY A 94 -4.97 2.91 2.26
CA GLY A 94 -5.18 3.81 3.39
C GLY A 94 -5.86 5.11 3.00
N HIS A 95 -5.41 6.21 3.60
CA HIS A 95 -6.01 7.54 3.43
C HIS A 95 -4.99 8.58 2.96
N ALA A 96 -5.39 9.42 2.01
CA ALA A 96 -4.55 10.52 1.55
C ALA A 96 -4.30 11.53 2.68
N VAL A 97 -3.05 11.91 2.91
CA VAL A 97 -2.67 12.90 3.93
C VAL A 97 -2.82 14.33 3.41
N ALA A 98 -2.63 14.52 2.11
CA ALA A 98 -2.78 15.79 1.42
C ALA A 98 -3.59 15.60 0.13
N ALA A 99 -4.20 16.70 -0.35
CA ALA A 99 -4.85 16.68 -1.64
C ALA A 99 -3.80 16.60 -2.76
N ALA A 100 -4.01 15.68 -3.70
CA ALA A 100 -3.25 15.57 -4.94
C ALA A 100 -4.15 15.94 -6.11
N LEU A 101 -3.80 16.98 -6.83
CA LEU A 101 -4.51 17.46 -8.01
C LEU A 101 -4.27 16.52 -9.20
N ALA A 102 -5.12 16.58 -10.22
CA ALA A 102 -5.00 15.71 -11.40
C ALA A 102 -3.60 15.77 -12.05
N GLY A 103 -2.94 16.93 -12.02
CA GLY A 103 -1.59 17.13 -12.56
C GLY A 103 -0.44 16.66 -11.67
N ASP A 104 -0.69 16.29 -10.41
CA ASP A 104 0.38 15.80 -9.54
C ASP A 104 0.75 14.36 -9.94
N GLY A 105 2.04 14.04 -9.94
CA GLY A 105 2.52 12.68 -10.24
C GLY A 105 2.44 11.74 -9.03
N VAL A 106 2.26 12.29 -7.83
CA VAL A 106 2.36 11.54 -6.57
C VAL A 106 1.27 11.94 -5.58
N VAL A 107 0.95 11.04 -4.65
CA VAL A 107 0.05 11.27 -3.52
C VAL A 107 0.68 10.74 -2.24
N ARG A 108 0.56 11.48 -1.14
CA ARG A 108 0.97 11.03 0.19
C ARG A 108 -0.16 10.27 0.84
N VAL A 109 0.06 9.01 1.18
CA VAL A 109 -0.94 8.13 1.77
C VAL A 109 -0.45 7.65 3.13
N LYS A 110 -1.29 7.80 4.14
CA LYS A 110 -1.12 7.14 5.43
C LYS A 110 -1.63 5.71 5.30
N ILE A 111 -0.72 4.76 5.48
CA ILE A 111 -1.01 3.33 5.62
C ILE A 111 -1.09 2.99 7.11
N GLY A 112 -1.98 2.05 7.47
CA GLY A 112 -2.29 1.67 8.86
C GLY A 112 -3.69 2.04 9.32
#